data_AF-A0A842XG01-F1
#
_entry.id   AF-A0A842XG01-F1
#
_cell.length_a   1.000
_cell.length_b   1.000
_cell.length_c   1.000
_cell.angle_alpha   90.00
_cell.angle_beta   90.00
_cell.angle_gamma   90.00
#
_symmetry.space_group_name_H-M   'P 1'
#
loop_
_entity.id
_entity.type
_entity.pdbx_description
1 polymer ?
#
loop_
_entity_poly.entity_id
_entity_poly.type
_entity_poly.pdbx_seq_one_letter_code
_entity_poly.pdbx_strand_id
1 'polypeptide(L)'
;MKEYKCKYCGEVFEKPLLLARHVRLAHKKAKTREKKAVAIGKESDQINRSIEAIGILKGLQASPNLSQGEKKLLQEVSQRIEELLAYTPGSK
;
A
#
# COMPACT_ATOMS: atom_id res chain seq x y z
N MET A 1 22.36 24.12 37.72
CA MET A 1 21.92 22.84 37.11
C MET A 1 21.90 23.03 35.60
N LYS A 2 22.33 22.04 34.80
CA LYS A 2 22.20 22.12 33.33
C LYS A 2 20.79 21.71 32.95
N GLU A 3 20.05 22.62 32.35
CA GLU A 3 18.70 22.38 31.86
C GLU A 3 18.76 21.89 30.40
N TYR A 4 18.03 20.82 30.09
CA TYR A 4 18.04 20.16 28.79
C TYR A 4 16.69 20.39 28.11
N LYS A 5 16.65 21.33 27.17
CA LYS A 5 15.44 21.69 26.44
C LYS A 5 15.22 20.78 25.22
N CYS A 6 13.99 20.29 25.05
CA CYS A 6 13.60 19.57 23.85
C CYS A 6 13.48 20.53 22.66
N LYS A 7 14.13 20.18 21.55
CA LYS A 7 14.09 20.97 20.31
C LYS A 7 12.70 20.99 19.65
N TYR A 8 11.86 19.99 19.91
CA TYR A 8 10.60 19.78 19.21
C TYR A 8 9.39 20.38 19.95
N CYS A 9 9.33 20.24 21.28
CA CYS A 9 8.21 20.77 22.09
C CYS A 9 8.63 21.88 23.06
N GLY A 10 9.93 22.12 23.25
CA GLY A 10 10.43 23.14 24.17
C GLY A 10 10.37 22.76 25.65
N GLU A 11 9.95 21.55 26.00
CA GLU A 11 9.96 21.06 27.39
C GLU A 11 11.38 21.03 27.96
N VAL A 12 11.53 21.42 29.22
CA VAL A 12 12.82 21.50 29.91
C VAL A 12 12.94 20.33 30.88
N PHE A 13 14.03 19.57 30.74
CA PHE A 13 14.34 18.43 31.57
C PHE A 13 15.60 18.69 32.39
N GLU A 14 15.61 18.25 33.64
CA GLU A 14 16.76 18.40 34.55
C GLU A 14 17.92 17.44 34.22
N LYS A 15 17.62 16.38 33.45
CA LYS A 15 18.58 15.33 33.11
C LYS A 15 18.58 15.05 31.60
N PRO A 16 19.75 14.81 30.99
CA PRO A 16 19.85 14.50 29.57
C PRO A 16 19.17 13.16 29.24
N LEU A 17 19.15 12.22 30.19
CA LEU A 17 18.50 10.92 30.03
C LEU A 17 16.97 11.04 29.92
N LEU A 18 16.37 11.98 30.65
CA LEU A 18 14.93 12.25 30.56
C LEU A 18 14.59 12.90 29.21
N LEU A 19 15.40 13.86 28.75
CA LEU A 19 15.23 14.45 27.42
C LEU A 19 15.34 13.39 26.31
N ALA A 20 16.36 12.51 26.36
CA ALA A 20 16.54 11.47 25.36
C ALA A 20 15.37 10.47 25.33
N ARG A 21 14.85 10.08 26.50
CA ARG A 21 13.64 9.24 26.61
C ARG A 21 12.41 9.96 26.07
N HIS A 22 12.22 11.22 26.42
CA HIS A 22 11.12 12.05 25.95
C HIS A 22 11.13 12.13 24.41
N VAL A 23 12.25 12.47 23.78
CA VAL A 23 12.37 12.53 22.31
C VAL A 23 12.09 11.16 21.67
N ARG A 24 12.50 10.06 22.31
CA ARG A 24 12.24 8.69 21.82
C ARG A 24 10.81 8.19 22.03
N LEU A 25 10.00 8.81 22.88
CA LEU A 25 8.62 8.38 23.13
C LEU A 25 7.63 9.37 22.48
N ALA A 26 7.83 10.65 22.70
CA ALA A 26 6.98 11.72 22.18
C ALA A 26 7.28 12.08 20.71
N HIS A 27 8.54 11.93 20.27
CA HIS A 27 8.98 12.37 18.93
C HIS A 27 9.59 11.26 18.07
N LYS A 28 9.57 10.00 18.55
CA LYS A 28 9.93 8.85 17.72
C LYS A 28 8.79 8.62 16.75
N LYS A 29 8.91 9.29 15.59
CA LYS A 29 8.13 8.97 14.39
C LYS A 29 8.19 7.46 14.22
N ALA A 30 7.03 6.83 14.30
CA ALA A 30 6.81 5.41 14.11
C ALA A 30 7.19 5.01 12.67
N LYS A 31 8.49 4.97 12.35
CA LYS A 31 9.00 4.50 11.05
C LYS A 31 8.69 3.03 10.75
N THR A 32 7.94 2.34 11.60
CA THR A 32 7.68 0.89 11.53
C THR A 32 6.22 0.48 11.78
N ARG A 33 5.24 1.37 11.58
CA ARG A 33 3.82 0.94 11.43
C ARG A 33 3.09 1.60 10.26
N GLU A 34 3.52 2.78 9.83
CA GLU A 34 2.90 3.46 8.68
C GLU A 34 3.22 2.77 7.34
N LYS A 35 4.35 2.07 7.22
CA LYS A 35 4.70 1.35 5.98
C LYS A 35 3.81 0.13 5.71
N LYS A 36 3.26 -0.52 6.74
CA LYS A 36 2.38 -1.69 6.56
C LYS A 36 0.95 -1.28 6.22
N ALA A 37 0.38 -0.29 6.92
CA ALA A 37 -0.97 0.18 6.62
C ALA A 37 -1.06 0.89 5.25
N VAL A 38 -0.04 1.65 4.85
CA VAL A 38 0.02 2.28 3.52
C VAL A 38 0.31 1.26 2.42
N ALA A 39 1.06 0.17 2.68
CA ALA A 39 1.24 -0.91 1.71
C ALA A 39 -0.05 -1.73 1.51
N ILE A 40 -0.74 -2.09 2.60
CA ILE A 40 -2.01 -2.82 2.56
C ILE A 40 -3.11 -1.98 1.89
N GLY A 41 -3.15 -0.67 2.13
CA GLY A 41 -4.08 0.25 1.46
C GLY A 41 -3.80 0.46 -0.02
N LYS A 42 -2.53 0.41 -0.45
CA LYS A 42 -2.14 0.50 -1.87
C LYS A 42 -2.38 -0.82 -2.62
N GLU A 43 -2.15 -1.95 -1.96
CA GLU A 43 -2.36 -3.29 -2.51
C GLU A 43 -3.85 -3.56 -2.75
N SER A 44 -4.71 -3.18 -1.81
CA SER A 44 -6.17 -3.30 -1.98
C SER A 44 -6.74 -2.37 -3.04
N ASP A 45 -6.23 -1.13 -3.18
CA ASP A 45 -6.62 -0.23 -4.30
C ASP A 45 -6.15 -0.78 -5.66
N GLN A 46 -4.94 -1.35 -5.72
CA GLN A 46 -4.41 -1.99 -6.92
C GLN A 46 -5.20 -3.25 -7.32
N ILE A 47 -5.63 -4.06 -6.36
CA ILE A 47 -6.47 -5.25 -6.61
C ILE A 47 -7.85 -4.83 -7.13
N ASN A 48 -8.50 -3.84 -6.52
CA ASN A 48 -9.81 -3.36 -6.99
C ASN A 48 -9.75 -2.81 -8.44
N ARG A 49 -8.74 -1.99 -8.75
CA ARG A 49 -8.51 -1.51 -10.13
C ARG A 49 -8.26 -2.65 -11.12
N SER A 50 -7.57 -3.70 -10.67
CA SER A 50 -7.32 -4.88 -11.50
C SER A 50 -8.62 -5.65 -11.77
N ILE A 51 -9.53 -5.75 -10.80
CA ILE A 51 -10.85 -6.37 -10.96
C ILE A 51 -11.70 -5.57 -11.96
N GLU A 52 -11.73 -4.24 -11.86
CA GLU A 52 -12.46 -3.38 -12.81
C GLU A 52 -11.93 -3.52 -14.24
N ALA A 53 -10.60 -3.54 -14.41
CA ALA A 53 -9.97 -3.74 -15.71
C ALA A 53 -10.32 -5.10 -16.34
N ILE A 54 -10.40 -6.18 -15.56
CA ILE A 54 -10.83 -7.51 -16.06
C ILE A 54 -12.29 -7.46 -16.54
N GLY A 55 -13.18 -6.77 -15.82
CA GLY A 55 -14.58 -6.62 -16.22
C GLY A 55 -14.73 -5.95 -17.58
N ILE A 56 -13.96 -4.89 -17.83
CA ILE A 56 -13.93 -4.20 -19.12
C ILE A 56 -13.36 -5.11 -20.22
N LEU A 57 -12.26 -5.82 -19.96
CA LEU A 57 -11.64 -6.73 -20.92
C LEU A 57 -12.59 -7.88 -21.32
N LYS A 58 -13.28 -8.49 -20.35
CA LYS A 58 -14.30 -9.53 -20.61
C LYS A 58 -15.50 -8.95 -21.38
N GLY A 59 -15.92 -7.72 -21.08
CA GLY A 59 -16.95 -7.02 -21.85
C GLY A 59 -16.55 -6.77 -23.31
N LEU A 60 -15.30 -6.38 -23.56
CA LEU A 60 -14.77 -6.19 -24.92
C LEU A 60 -14.68 -7.50 -25.73
N GLN A 61 -14.40 -8.63 -25.09
CA GLN A 61 -14.40 -9.96 -25.74
C GLN A 61 -15.78 -10.34 -26.31
N ALA A 62 -16.87 -9.86 -25.70
CA ALA A 62 -18.24 -10.11 -26.16
C ALA A 62 -18.64 -9.26 -27.38
N SER A 63 -17.81 -8.30 -27.80
CA SER A 63 -18.12 -7.43 -28.92
C SER A 63 -18.05 -8.19 -30.26
N PRO A 64 -19.07 -8.05 -31.13
CA PRO A 64 -19.09 -8.68 -32.45
C PRO A 64 -18.10 -8.06 -33.44
N ASN A 65 -17.48 -6.92 -33.10
CA ASN A 65 -16.60 -6.17 -34.00
C ASN A 65 -15.11 -6.59 -33.93
N LEU A 66 -14.74 -7.51 -33.04
CA LEU A 66 -13.35 -7.97 -32.91
C LEU A 66 -13.02 -9.16 -33.83
N SER A 67 -11.84 -9.11 -34.43
CA SER A 67 -11.25 -10.23 -35.18
C SER A 67 -10.87 -11.40 -34.25
N GLN A 68 -10.79 -12.61 -34.81
CA GLN A 68 -10.45 -13.82 -34.06
C GLN A 68 -9.11 -13.71 -33.33
N GLY A 69 -8.13 -13.02 -33.92
CA GLY A 69 -6.83 -12.75 -33.29
C GLY A 69 -6.92 -11.83 -32.08
N GLU A 70 -7.75 -10.79 -32.16
CA GLU A 70 -7.95 -9.82 -31.07
C GLU A 70 -8.71 -10.45 -29.90
N LYS A 71 -9.71 -11.29 -30.18
CA LYS A 71 -10.43 -12.05 -29.14
C LYS A 71 -9.50 -13.00 -28.39
N LYS A 72 -8.64 -13.71 -29.12
CA LYS A 72 -7.65 -14.62 -28.53
C LYS A 72 -6.66 -13.86 -27.65
N LEU A 73 -6.15 -12.71 -28.13
CA LEU A 73 -5.24 -11.87 -27.36
C LEU A 73 -5.90 -11.37 -26.06
N LEU A 74 -7.13 -10.87 -26.14
CA LEU A 74 -7.86 -10.42 -24.95
C LEU A 74 -8.13 -11.56 -23.96
N GLN A 75 -8.41 -12.76 -24.45
CA GLN A 75 -8.59 -13.95 -23.61
C GLN A 75 -7.30 -14.31 -22.87
N GLU A 76 -6.16 -14.34 -23.57
CA GLU A 76 -4.85 -14.60 -22.97
C GLU A 76 -4.49 -13.55 -21.91
N VAL A 77 -4.77 -12.27 -22.19
CA VAL A 77 -4.53 -11.18 -21.23
C VAL A 77 -5.42 -11.34 -19.99
N SER A 78 -6.71 -11.65 -20.14
CA SER A 78 -7.62 -11.90 -19.01
C SER A 78 -7.09 -13.02 -18.11
N GLN A 79 -6.70 -14.14 -18.70
CA GLN A 79 -6.25 -15.33 -17.97
C GLN A 79 -4.98 -15.05 -17.16
N ARG A 80 -4.01 -14.31 -17.73
CA ARG A 80 -2.78 -13.93 -17.01
C ARG A 80 -3.06 -13.02 -15.82
N ILE A 81 -4.01 -12.11 -15.93
CA ILE A 81 -4.38 -11.22 -14.82
C ILE A 81 -5.09 -12.03 -13.72
N GLU A 82 -5.98 -12.97 -14.07
CA GLU A 82 -6.63 -13.86 -13.11
C GLU A 82 -5.61 -14.72 -12.33
N GLU A 83 -4.59 -15.25 -13.01
CA GLU A 83 -3.49 -16.00 -12.36
C GLU A 83 -2.67 -15.12 -11.39
N LEU A 84 -2.36 -13.89 -11.78
CA LEU A 84 -1.65 -12.93 -10.93
C LEU A 84 -2.46 -12.55 -9.69
N LEU A 85 -3.79 -12.40 -9.83
CA LEU A 85 -4.68 -12.15 -8.70
C LEU A 85 -4.79 -13.37 -7.78
N ALA A 86 -4.84 -14.59 -8.32
CA ALA A 86 -4.90 -15.82 -7.54
C ALA A 86 -3.65 -16.04 -6.66
N TYR A 87 -2.50 -15.47 -7.03
CA TYR A 87 -1.26 -15.58 -6.26
C TYR A 87 -1.10 -14.48 -5.19
N THR A 88 -2.04 -13.53 -5.05
CA THR A 88 -1.95 -12.51 -4.00
C THR A 88 -2.14 -13.14 -2.60
N PRO A 89 -1.14 -13.10 -1.70
CA PRO A 89 -1.24 -13.71 -0.38
C PRO A 89 -2.10 -12.83 0.54
N GLY A 90 -3.43 -12.94 0.40
CA GLY A 90 -4.43 -12.19 1.16
C GLY A 90 -5.44 -13.09 1.88
N SER A 91 -4.99 -13.67 3.00
CA SER A 91 -5.74 -14.06 4.21
C SER A 91 -6.99 -14.97 4.12
N LYS A 92 -6.78 -16.23 4.53
CA LYS A 92 -7.72 -16.97 5.40
C LYS A 92 -8.06 -16.18 6.66
#